data_AF-A0A7C3PZT0-F1
#
_entry.id   AF-A0A7C3PZT0-F1
#
_cell.length_a   1.000
_cell.length_b   1.000
_cell.length_c   1.000
_cell.angle_alpha   90.00
_cell.angle_beta   90.00
_cell.angle_gamma   90.00
#
_symmetry.space_group_name_H-M   'P 1'
#
loop_
_entity.id
_entity.type
_entity.pdbx_description
1 polymer ?
#
loop_
_entity_poly.entity_id
_entity_poly.type
_entity_poly.pdbx_seq_one_letter_code
_entity_poly.pdbx_strand_id
1 'polypeptide(L)'
;MRMMNAALALAAGMCLMGCTAGYHPHGQGRSNDTFTYISTSHEPKTITLVDTRTSEKLWTCEIPVGQQLVVRFMDDERAESRGWDTMKWRLMPAGTAWGTLDNAMSVPPYTARRVDMTLRKGPEFVVAEATAVPVPRGVTVMDAPKAEPAKKIEAAAAAPKVAPPEPKPAPAPAKPATTEPPVQLPE
;
A
#
# COMPACT_ATOMS: atom_id res chain seq x y z
N MET A 1 -43.13 0.29 -51.02
CA MET A 1 -41.82 -0.22 -50.56
C MET A 1 -41.10 0.83 -49.70
N ARG A 2 -41.43 0.93 -48.40
CA ARG A 2 -40.76 1.83 -47.43
C ARG A 2 -40.82 1.25 -46.01
N MET A 3 -40.53 -0.04 -45.85
CA MET A 3 -40.54 -0.71 -44.54
C MET A 3 -39.41 -1.74 -44.43
N MET A 4 -38.18 -1.35 -44.74
CA MET A 4 -37.05 -2.29 -44.63
C MET A 4 -35.74 -1.64 -44.15
N ASN A 5 -35.78 -0.56 -43.36
CA ASN A 5 -34.56 0.08 -42.84
C ASN A 5 -34.50 0.19 -41.30
N ALA A 6 -35.49 -0.34 -40.56
CA ALA A 6 -35.58 -0.15 -39.11
C ALA A 6 -34.89 -1.24 -38.26
N ALA A 7 -34.42 -2.33 -38.86
CA ALA A 7 -33.92 -3.49 -38.11
C ALA A 7 -32.41 -3.49 -37.83
N LEU A 8 -31.63 -2.57 -38.43
CA LEU A 8 -30.16 -2.58 -38.34
C LEU A 8 -29.59 -1.64 -37.26
N ALA A 9 -30.42 -0.91 -36.52
CA ALA A 9 -29.95 0.08 -35.55
C ALA A 9 -29.78 -0.45 -34.11
N LEU A 10 -30.15 -1.71 -33.82
CA LEU A 10 -30.16 -2.24 -32.43
C LEU A 10 -28.93 -3.10 -32.07
N ALA A 11 -28.04 -3.42 -33.02
CA ALA A 11 -26.92 -4.34 -32.79
C ALA A 11 -25.59 -3.67 -32.36
N ALA A 12 -25.50 -2.33 -32.33
CA ALA A 12 -24.25 -1.62 -32.08
C ALA A 12 -24.05 -1.15 -30.61
N GLY A 13 -24.99 -1.45 -29.70
CA GLY A 13 -24.97 -0.90 -28.33
C GLY A 13 -24.24 -1.73 -27.26
N MET A 14 -23.80 -2.96 -27.56
CA MET A 14 -23.42 -3.94 -26.51
C MET A 14 -21.91 -4.07 -26.24
N CYS A 15 -21.03 -3.40 -26.99
CA CYS A 15 -19.58 -3.59 -26.85
C CYS A 15 -18.87 -2.61 -25.87
N LEU A 16 -19.59 -1.82 -25.07
CA LEU A 16 -18.98 -0.79 -24.21
C LEU A 16 -18.81 -1.17 -22.72
N MET A 17 -19.13 -2.40 -22.31
CA MET A 17 -19.03 -2.79 -20.89
C MET A 17 -17.67 -3.36 -20.44
N GLY A 18 -16.64 -3.34 -21.29
CA GLY A 18 -15.36 -4.02 -21.01
C GLY A 18 -14.29 -3.20 -20.29
N CYS A 19 -14.49 -1.90 -20.06
CA CYS A 19 -13.47 -1.04 -19.45
C CYS A 19 -13.87 -0.66 -18.01
N THR A 20 -13.80 -1.62 -17.08
CA THR A 20 -14.03 -1.35 -15.66
C THR A 20 -12.85 -0.58 -15.09
N ALA A 21 -12.97 0.76 -15.04
CA ALA A 21 -12.13 1.57 -14.17
C ALA A 21 -12.33 1.07 -12.72
N GLY A 22 -11.26 0.97 -11.93
CA GLY A 22 -11.32 0.43 -10.56
C GLY A 22 -10.06 -0.34 -10.15
N TYR A 23 -9.91 -0.60 -8.86
CA TYR A 23 -8.79 -1.36 -8.31
C TYR A 23 -8.90 -2.84 -8.70
N HIS A 24 -8.15 -3.22 -9.73
CA HIS A 24 -8.05 -4.60 -10.19
C HIS A 24 -6.59 -5.08 -10.06
N PRO A 25 -6.35 -6.34 -9.65
CA PRO A 25 -4.99 -6.90 -9.60
C PRO A 25 -4.24 -6.86 -10.93
N HIS A 26 -4.98 -6.85 -12.05
CA HIS A 26 -4.43 -6.83 -13.41
C HIS A 26 -4.27 -5.41 -13.98
N GLY A 27 -4.45 -4.38 -13.15
CA GLY A 27 -4.35 -2.98 -13.56
C GLY A 27 -5.59 -2.48 -14.32
N GLN A 28 -5.60 -1.18 -14.59
CA GLN A 28 -6.74 -0.45 -15.20
C GLN A 28 -6.55 -0.19 -16.70
N GLY A 29 -5.56 -0.80 -17.34
CA GLY A 29 -5.17 -0.47 -18.72
C GLY A 29 -4.72 0.99 -18.91
N ARG A 30 -4.34 1.68 -17.82
CA ARG A 30 -3.84 3.06 -17.79
C ARG A 30 -2.58 3.15 -16.93
N SER A 31 -1.66 4.04 -17.31
CA SER A 31 -0.40 4.30 -16.60
C SER A 31 -0.61 5.19 -15.36
N ASN A 32 -1.31 4.65 -14.34
CA ASN A 32 -1.64 5.40 -13.13
C ASN A 32 -0.83 4.96 -11.89
N ASP A 33 0.29 4.24 -12.07
CA ASP A 33 1.17 3.72 -11.01
C ASP A 33 0.42 3.23 -9.75
N THR A 34 -0.68 2.51 -10.01
CA THR A 34 -1.59 1.99 -8.99
C THR A 34 -1.50 0.47 -9.00
N PHE A 35 -1.15 -0.09 -7.86
CA PHE A 35 -0.93 -1.52 -7.66
C PHE A 35 -1.90 -2.04 -6.61
N THR A 36 -2.53 -3.18 -6.90
CA THR A 36 -3.48 -3.84 -5.99
C THR A 36 -2.99 -5.25 -5.69
N TYR A 37 -2.75 -5.53 -4.42
CA TYR A 37 -2.28 -6.83 -3.95
C TYR A 37 -3.37 -7.49 -3.09
N ILE A 38 -3.86 -8.66 -3.52
CA ILE A 38 -4.90 -9.40 -2.78
C ILE A 38 -4.25 -10.54 -2.01
N SER A 39 -4.51 -10.58 -0.70
CA SER A 39 -4.08 -11.65 0.20
C SER A 39 -5.19 -12.68 0.33
N THR A 40 -5.00 -13.85 -0.26
CA THR A 40 -5.92 -14.98 -0.14
C THR A 40 -5.41 -15.94 0.93
N SER A 41 -6.26 -16.85 1.40
CA SER A 41 -5.85 -17.80 2.45
C SER A 41 -4.63 -18.61 2.04
N HIS A 42 -4.54 -19.02 0.78
CA HIS A 42 -3.41 -19.82 0.26
C HIS A 42 -2.23 -18.98 -0.23
N GLU A 43 -2.41 -17.67 -0.39
CA GLU A 43 -1.37 -16.74 -0.82
C GLU A 43 -1.33 -15.51 0.09
N PRO A 44 -0.98 -15.68 1.37
CA PRO A 44 -0.77 -14.55 2.27
C PRO A 44 0.43 -13.72 1.79
N LYS A 45 0.23 -12.41 1.62
CA LYS A 45 1.23 -11.51 1.00
C LYS A 45 1.70 -10.44 1.98
N THR A 46 3.00 -10.16 1.93
CA THR A 46 3.65 -9.04 2.60
C THR A 46 4.35 -8.19 1.55
N ILE A 47 4.07 -6.89 1.55
CA ILE A 47 4.64 -5.93 0.60
C ILE A 47 5.66 -5.08 1.33
N THR A 48 6.84 -4.89 0.72
CA THR A 48 7.90 -4.02 1.23
C THR A 48 8.33 -3.05 0.15
N LEU A 49 8.45 -1.78 0.50
CA LEU A 49 9.03 -0.75 -0.35
C LEU A 49 10.51 -0.58 0.01
N VAL A 50 11.36 -0.67 -1.02
CA VAL A 50 12.81 -0.56 -0.90
C VAL A 50 13.31 0.60 -1.75
N ASP A 51 14.17 1.44 -1.18
CA ASP A 51 14.95 2.43 -1.93
C ASP A 51 16.07 1.70 -2.66
N THR A 52 16.14 1.80 -3.99
CA THR A 52 17.17 1.10 -4.78
C THR A 52 18.53 1.78 -4.72
N ARG A 53 18.60 3.05 -4.31
CA ARG A 53 19.87 3.80 -4.16
C ARG A 53 20.61 3.40 -2.90
N THR A 54 19.89 3.19 -1.80
CA THR A 54 20.45 2.85 -0.49
C THR A 54 20.22 1.40 -0.08
N SER A 55 19.35 0.67 -0.80
CA SER A 55 18.86 -0.67 -0.42
C SER A 55 18.13 -0.70 0.93
N GLU A 56 17.63 0.44 1.40
CA GLU A 56 16.91 0.56 2.66
C GLU A 56 15.43 0.19 2.51
N LYS A 57 14.88 -0.53 3.49
CA LYS A 57 13.44 -0.82 3.57
C LYS A 57 12.72 0.36 4.20
N LEU A 58 11.93 1.07 3.40
CA LEU A 58 11.24 2.29 3.84
C LEU A 58 9.89 1.99 4.52
N TRP A 59 9.22 0.94 4.05
CA TRP A 59 7.88 0.62 4.49
C TRP A 59 7.59 -0.86 4.25
N THR A 60 6.94 -1.51 5.22
CA THR A 60 6.49 -2.89 5.08
C THR A 60 5.06 -2.99 5.59
N CYS A 61 4.20 -3.63 4.81
CA CYS A 61 2.82 -3.91 5.17
C CYS A 61 2.50 -5.38 4.96
N GLU A 62 2.07 -6.01 6.04
CA GLU A 62 1.43 -7.30 6.02
C GLU A 62 -0.04 -7.12 5.63
N ILE A 63 -0.48 -7.85 4.61
CA ILE A 63 -1.87 -7.83 4.16
C ILE A 63 -2.62 -8.97 4.86
N PRO A 64 -3.62 -8.66 5.71
CA PRO A 64 -4.46 -9.69 6.30
C PRO A 64 -5.19 -10.49 5.22
N VAL A 65 -5.44 -11.76 5.49
CA VAL A 65 -6.22 -12.61 4.59
C VAL A 65 -7.62 -12.05 4.41
N GLY A 66 -8.15 -12.12 3.18
CA GLY A 66 -9.46 -11.55 2.84
C GLY A 66 -9.43 -10.04 2.64
N GLN A 67 -8.26 -9.41 2.76
CA GLN A 67 -8.05 -8.02 2.43
C GLN A 67 -7.17 -7.86 1.18
N GLN A 68 -7.26 -6.67 0.61
CA GLN A 68 -6.39 -6.19 -0.45
C GLN A 68 -5.68 -4.92 0.00
N LEU A 69 -4.42 -4.77 -0.39
CA LEU A 69 -3.68 -3.54 -0.26
C LEU A 69 -3.67 -2.84 -1.60
N VAL A 70 -4.13 -1.59 -1.61
CA VAL A 70 -4.02 -0.71 -2.76
C VAL A 70 -2.92 0.30 -2.47
N VAL A 71 -1.92 0.35 -3.35
CA VAL A 71 -0.83 1.33 -3.31
C VAL A 71 -0.92 2.17 -4.59
N ARG A 72 -0.78 3.47 -4.46
CA ARG A 72 -0.71 4.39 -5.59
C ARG A 72 0.44 5.36 -5.38
N PHE A 73 1.30 5.48 -6.38
CA PHE A 73 2.28 6.55 -6.43
C PHE A 73 1.67 7.73 -7.16
N MET A 74 1.79 8.90 -6.56
CA MET A 74 1.24 10.14 -7.11
C MET A 74 2.27 10.69 -8.10
N ASP A 75 2.37 10.09 -9.28
CA ASP A 75 3.30 10.49 -10.34
C ASP A 75 3.23 12.01 -10.60
N ASP A 76 4.19 12.72 -10.00
CA ASP A 76 4.45 14.14 -10.20
C ASP A 76 5.66 14.21 -11.12
N GLU A 77 5.50 14.84 -12.29
CA GLU A 77 6.59 15.04 -13.27
C GLU A 77 7.84 15.69 -12.63
N ARG A 78 7.68 16.36 -11.48
CA ARG A 78 8.76 17.00 -10.72
C ARG A 78 9.36 16.14 -9.62
N ALA A 79 8.83 14.93 -9.38
CA ALA A 79 9.31 14.04 -8.31
C ALA A 79 10.79 13.69 -8.48
N GLU A 80 11.22 13.43 -9.72
CA GLU A 80 12.63 13.15 -10.04
C GLU A 80 13.55 14.33 -9.70
N SER A 81 13.17 15.55 -10.13
CA SER A 81 13.96 16.75 -9.82
C SER A 81 13.96 17.10 -8.32
N ARG A 82 12.87 16.77 -7.61
CA ARG A 82 12.76 16.99 -6.16
C ARG A 82 13.48 15.92 -5.34
N GLY A 83 13.72 14.75 -5.94
CA GLY A 83 14.31 13.58 -5.29
C GLY A 83 13.34 12.82 -4.39
N TRP A 84 12.04 13.14 -4.41
CA TRP A 84 11.00 12.41 -3.66
C TRP A 84 9.63 12.54 -4.33
N ASP A 85 8.80 11.52 -4.10
CA ASP A 85 7.44 11.34 -4.56
C ASP A 85 6.50 11.06 -3.37
N THR A 86 5.19 11.05 -3.59
CA THR A 86 4.18 10.72 -2.58
C THR A 86 3.55 9.37 -2.90
N MET A 87 3.69 8.42 -1.98
CA MET A 87 2.93 7.17 -2.00
C MET A 87 1.67 7.34 -1.17
N LYS A 88 0.53 6.88 -1.69
CA LYS A 88 -0.72 6.71 -0.94
C LYS A 88 -1.13 5.24 -0.89
N TRP A 89 -1.67 4.80 0.23
CA TRP A 89 -2.12 3.41 0.38
C TRP A 89 -3.28 3.24 1.34
N ARG A 90 -3.96 2.10 1.22
CA ARG A 90 -4.98 1.66 2.15
C ARG A 90 -5.18 0.14 2.08
N LEU A 91 -5.49 -0.47 3.21
CA LEU A 91 -6.06 -1.80 3.28
C LEU A 91 -7.58 -1.72 3.07
N MET A 92 -8.11 -2.58 2.24
CA MET A 92 -9.54 -2.65 1.91
C MET A 92 -9.99 -4.11 1.92
N PRO A 93 -11.29 -4.39 2.08
CA PRO A 93 -11.83 -5.72 1.82
C PRO A 93 -11.49 -6.17 0.38
N ALA A 94 -11.16 -7.45 0.20
CA ALA A 94 -10.88 -8.00 -1.13
C ALA A 94 -12.08 -7.83 -2.08
N GLY A 95 -11.82 -7.41 -3.31
CA GLY A 95 -12.85 -7.14 -4.32
C GLY A 95 -13.39 -5.70 -4.29
N THR A 96 -12.88 -4.84 -3.40
CA THR A 96 -13.24 -3.42 -3.38
C THR A 96 -12.73 -2.73 -4.65
N ALA A 97 -13.64 -2.33 -5.52
CA ALA A 97 -13.30 -1.66 -6.79
C ALA A 97 -12.91 -0.19 -6.62
N TRP A 98 -13.39 0.48 -5.57
CA TRP A 98 -13.26 1.93 -5.39
C TRP A 98 -13.07 2.32 -3.92
N GLY A 99 -12.30 3.38 -3.68
CA GLY A 99 -12.11 3.94 -2.34
C GLY A 99 -11.05 5.03 -2.30
N THR A 100 -11.00 5.76 -1.20
CA THR A 100 -9.96 6.76 -0.93
C THR A 100 -8.70 6.08 -0.38
N LEU A 101 -7.52 6.64 -0.62
CA LEU A 101 -6.27 6.20 0.01
C LEU A 101 -5.89 7.24 1.06
N ASP A 102 -6.12 6.92 2.33
CA ASP A 102 -5.97 7.92 3.42
C ASP A 102 -4.56 8.03 3.94
N ASN A 103 -3.78 6.95 3.84
CA ASN A 103 -2.41 6.96 4.29
C ASN A 103 -1.54 7.51 3.17
N ALA A 104 -0.59 8.37 3.53
CA ALA A 104 0.36 8.95 2.61
C ALA A 104 1.74 9.08 3.27
N MET A 105 2.80 8.93 2.47
CA MET A 105 4.18 9.16 2.90
C MET A 105 5.04 9.60 1.72
N SER A 106 6.15 10.24 2.06
CA SER A 106 7.20 10.56 1.10
C SER A 106 8.02 9.30 0.80
N VAL A 107 8.27 9.05 -0.47
CA VAL A 107 9.05 7.91 -0.97
C VAL A 107 10.03 8.38 -2.05
N PRO A 108 11.08 7.62 -2.38
CA PRO A 108 11.93 7.92 -3.52
C PRO A 108 11.14 8.01 -4.83
N PRO A 109 11.68 8.74 -5.83
CA PRO A 109 11.04 8.86 -7.13
C PRO A 109 11.01 7.51 -7.87
N TYR A 110 10.31 7.42 -8.99
CA TYR A 110 9.99 6.15 -9.65
C TYR A 110 11.23 5.37 -10.08
N THR A 111 12.31 6.05 -10.44
CA THR A 111 13.59 5.41 -10.82
C THR A 111 14.35 4.82 -9.63
N ALA A 112 14.04 5.24 -8.40
CA ALA A 112 14.80 4.95 -7.20
C ALA A 112 14.03 4.08 -6.19
N ARG A 113 12.92 3.46 -6.58
CA ARG A 113 12.08 2.63 -5.70
C ARG A 113 11.81 1.27 -6.30
N ARG A 114 11.68 0.25 -5.45
CA ARG A 114 11.25 -1.10 -5.81
C ARG A 114 10.23 -1.61 -4.80
N VAL A 115 9.16 -2.22 -5.30
CA VAL A 115 8.15 -2.89 -4.47
C VAL A 115 8.44 -4.39 -4.48
N ASP A 116 8.84 -4.92 -3.34
CA ASP A 116 9.13 -6.34 -3.15
C ASP A 116 7.91 -7.01 -2.51
N MET A 117 7.35 -8.01 -3.21
CA MET A 117 6.27 -8.85 -2.70
C MET A 117 6.86 -10.18 -2.20
N THR A 118 6.52 -10.54 -0.96
CA THR A 118 6.89 -11.82 -0.36
C THR A 118 5.63 -12.60 0.00
N LEU A 119 5.65 -13.91 -0.27
CA LEU A 119 4.59 -14.83 0.12
C LEU A 119 4.93 -15.42 1.49
N ARG A 120 3.99 -15.34 2.43
CA ARG A 120 4.11 -15.98 3.74
C ARG A 120 3.81 -17.47 3.63
N LYS A 121 4.28 -18.23 4.62
CA LYS A 121 4.17 -19.68 4.61
C LYS A 121 2.77 -20.13 5.03
N GLY A 122 2.19 -20.98 4.20
CA GLY A 122 1.03 -21.79 4.54
C GLY A 122 -0.32 -21.12 4.26
N PRO A 123 -1.40 -21.86 4.50
CA PRO A 123 -2.72 -21.28 4.51
C PRO A 123 -2.92 -20.46 5.80
N GLU A 124 -3.10 -19.16 5.66
CA GLU A 124 -3.54 -18.29 6.75
C GLU A 124 -5.07 -18.20 6.72
N PHE A 125 -5.69 -18.33 7.90
CA PHE A 125 -7.13 -18.13 8.02
C PHE A 125 -7.42 -16.66 8.29
N VAL A 126 -8.58 -16.20 7.82
CA VAL A 126 -9.09 -14.89 8.23
C VAL A 126 -9.19 -14.89 9.75
N VAL A 127 -8.44 -14.00 10.41
CA VAL A 127 -8.69 -13.70 11.81
C VAL A 127 -9.95 -12.87 11.81
N ALA A 128 -11.10 -13.54 11.80
CA ALA A 128 -12.35 -12.91 12.13
C ALA A 128 -12.14 -12.31 13.52
N GLU A 129 -12.19 -10.99 13.63
CA GLU A 129 -12.45 -10.35 14.91
C GLU A 129 -13.65 -11.08 15.50
N ALA A 130 -13.42 -11.74 16.64
CA ALA A 130 -14.18 -12.90 17.12
C ALA A 130 -15.69 -12.80 16.82
N THR A 131 -16.14 -13.54 15.80
CA THR A 131 -17.54 -13.92 15.72
C THR A 131 -17.83 -14.72 16.98
N ALA A 132 -18.69 -14.13 17.82
CA ALA A 132 -19.28 -14.72 19.00
C ALA A 132 -19.50 -16.22 18.81
N VAL A 133 -18.83 -17.01 19.64
CA VAL A 133 -19.11 -18.43 19.79
C VAL A 133 -20.60 -18.56 20.11
N PRO A 134 -21.42 -19.27 19.30
CA PRO A 134 -22.77 -19.60 19.73
C PRO A 134 -22.63 -20.61 20.86
N VAL A 135 -22.77 -20.14 22.09
CA VAL A 135 -22.89 -21.00 23.27
C VAL A 135 -24.12 -21.90 23.06
N PRO A 136 -24.00 -23.24 23.14
CA PRO A 136 -25.18 -24.09 23.16
C PRO A 136 -26.02 -23.73 24.40
N ARG A 137 -27.26 -23.28 24.18
CA ARG A 137 -28.24 -23.03 25.24
C ARG A 137 -28.46 -24.32 26.02
N GLY A 138 -28.10 -24.33 27.30
CA GLY A 138 -28.42 -25.50 28.13
C GLY A 138 -27.90 -25.58 29.56
N VAL A 139 -27.36 -24.51 30.18
CA VAL A 139 -27.11 -24.54 31.63
C VAL A 139 -27.64 -23.25 32.26
N THR A 140 -28.52 -23.45 33.22
CA THR A 140 -29.34 -22.48 33.93
C THR A 140 -28.53 -21.45 34.72
N VAL A 141 -29.04 -20.22 34.62
CA VAL A 141 -28.76 -19.02 35.40
C VAL A 141 -28.88 -19.30 36.89
N MET A 142 -27.88 -18.89 37.68
CA MET A 142 -28.08 -18.45 39.06
C MET A 142 -27.37 -17.12 39.27
N ASP A 143 -28.22 -16.12 39.50
CA ASP A 143 -28.06 -14.77 40.06
C ASP A 143 -26.85 -13.90 39.72
N ALA A 144 -27.16 -12.87 38.94
CA ALA A 144 -26.45 -11.59 38.93
C ALA A 144 -26.77 -10.76 40.18
N PRO A 145 -25.82 -9.93 40.64
CA PRO A 145 -26.15 -8.59 41.07
C PRO A 145 -25.67 -7.57 40.03
N LYS A 146 -26.66 -7.02 39.33
CA LYS A 146 -26.87 -5.61 38.95
C LYS A 146 -25.62 -4.69 38.86
N ALA A 147 -25.35 -4.27 37.62
CA ALA A 147 -24.61 -3.09 37.15
C ALA A 147 -25.06 -1.78 37.85
N GLU A 148 -24.39 -0.63 37.89
CA GLU A 148 -23.22 0.02 37.26
C GLU A 148 -23.05 1.36 38.06
N PRO A 149 -21.99 2.21 37.93
CA PRO A 149 -21.58 2.78 36.64
C PRO A 149 -20.07 2.90 36.42
N ALA A 150 -19.73 2.83 35.14
CA ALA A 150 -18.49 3.32 34.59
C ALA A 150 -18.19 4.77 35.02
N LYS A 151 -16.93 5.03 35.38
CA LYS A 151 -16.31 6.32 35.12
C LYS A 151 -14.80 6.21 34.87
N LYS A 152 -14.48 6.58 33.63
CA LYS A 152 -13.26 7.27 33.19
C LYS A 152 -12.01 6.42 32.96
N ILE A 153 -11.91 5.92 31.73
CA ILE A 153 -10.67 6.09 30.97
C ILE A 153 -11.02 6.97 29.76
N GLU A 154 -11.03 8.27 30.01
CA GLU A 154 -10.94 9.29 28.96
C GLU A 154 -9.50 9.34 28.45
N ALA A 155 -9.38 9.37 27.13
CA ALA A 155 -8.40 10.14 26.35
C ALA A 155 -6.89 9.85 26.53
N ALA A 156 -6.34 9.17 25.52
CA ALA A 156 -5.29 9.69 24.63
C ALA A 156 -5.13 8.66 23.48
N ALA A 157 -5.60 8.87 22.25
CA ALA A 157 -5.28 9.99 21.37
C ALA A 157 -3.78 10.36 21.43
N ALA A 158 -2.94 9.53 20.83
CA ALA A 158 -1.73 9.97 20.16
C ALA A 158 -1.19 8.83 19.30
N ALA A 159 -1.43 8.91 17.99
CA ALA A 159 -0.46 8.38 17.05
C ALA A 159 0.93 8.89 17.47
N PRO A 160 1.98 8.06 17.50
CA PRO A 160 3.32 8.60 17.66
C PRO A 160 3.58 9.50 16.46
N LYS A 161 3.52 10.80 16.70
CA LYS A 161 4.05 11.85 15.83
C LYS A 161 5.57 11.66 15.86
N VAL A 162 6.08 10.78 15.00
CA VAL A 162 7.51 10.63 14.80
C VAL A 162 7.96 11.90 14.08
N ALA A 163 8.58 12.79 14.84
CA ALA A 163 9.26 13.96 14.31
C ALA A 163 10.27 13.52 13.22
N PRO A 164 10.45 14.32 12.16
CA PRO A 164 11.54 14.10 11.21
C PRO A 164 12.86 14.02 12.00
N PRO A 165 13.72 13.02 11.76
CA PRO A 165 15.06 13.08 12.32
C PRO A 165 15.77 14.31 11.76
N GLU A 166 16.21 15.20 12.66
CA GLU A 166 17.08 16.32 12.30
C GLU A 166 18.28 15.81 11.50
N PRO A 167 18.70 16.53 10.44
CA PRO A 167 19.87 16.14 9.67
C PRO A 167 21.11 16.29 10.57
N LYS A 168 21.77 15.17 10.87
CA LYS A 168 23.11 15.20 11.47
C LYS A 168 24.04 15.99 10.54
N PRO A 169 24.93 16.85 11.07
CA PRO A 169 25.85 17.63 10.24
C PRO A 169 26.70 16.69 9.38
N ALA A 170 26.78 16.99 8.10
CA ALA A 170 27.66 16.29 7.17
C ALA A 170 29.11 16.30 7.73
N PRO A 171 29.84 15.18 7.68
CA PRO A 171 31.27 15.22 7.94
C PRO A 171 31.94 16.13 6.90
N ALA A 172 32.81 17.02 7.39
CA ALA A 172 33.55 17.98 6.58
C ALA A 172 34.28 17.28 5.41
N PRO A 173 34.38 17.93 4.24
CA PRO A 173 35.10 17.35 3.11
C PRO A 173 36.55 17.10 3.50
N ALA A 174 36.99 15.84 3.39
CA ALA A 174 38.39 15.49 3.47
C ALA A 174 39.16 16.28 2.40
N LYS A 175 40.22 16.97 2.83
CA LYS A 175 41.15 17.68 1.94
C LYS A 175 41.65 16.71 0.85
N PRO A 176 41.77 17.15 -0.42
CA PRO A 176 42.40 16.32 -1.43
C PRO A 176 43.87 16.07 -1.03
N ALA A 177 44.24 14.80 -0.94
CA ALA A 177 45.62 14.39 -0.83
C ALA A 177 46.34 14.81 -2.13
N THR A 178 47.26 15.75 -1.99
CA THR A 178 48.34 15.99 -2.93
C THR A 178 49.19 14.72 -2.99
N THR A 179 49.18 14.04 -4.13
CA THR A 179 50.22 13.07 -4.48
C THR A 179 50.94 13.60 -5.71
N GLU A 180 52.24 13.77 -5.54
CA GLU A 180 53.24 14.34 -6.45
C GLU A 180 53.26 13.71 -7.86
N PRO A 181 53.75 14.45 -8.87
CA PRO A 181 54.04 13.90 -10.19
C PRO A 181 55.29 13.00 -10.15
N PRO A 182 55.38 11.95 -10.98
CA PRO A 182 56.56 11.10 -11.03
C PRO A 182 57.78 11.88 -11.54
N VAL A 183 58.85 11.75 -10.76
CA VAL A 183 60.22 12.22 -10.96
C VAL A 183 60.74 11.84 -12.35
N GLN A 184 61.21 12.83 -13.10
CA GLN A 184 62.05 12.63 -14.28
C GLN A 184 63.43 12.12 -13.84
N LEU A 185 63.86 10.97 -14.39
CA LEU A 185 65.26 10.53 -14.33
C LEU A 185 66.08 11.30 -15.38
N PRO A 186 67.29 11.79 -15.05
CA PRO A 186 68.12 12.52 -15.99
C PRO A 186 68.94 11.61 -16.92
N GLU A 187 69.10 12.11 -18.15
CA GLU A 187 70.01 11.79 -19.28
C GLU A 187 70.07 10.36 -19.84
#